data_AF-A0A368T819-F1
#
_entry.id   AF-A0A368T819-F1
#
_cell.length_a   1.000
_cell.length_b   1.000
_cell.length_c   1.000
_cell.angle_alpha   90.00
_cell.angle_beta   90.00
_cell.angle_gamma   90.00
#
_symmetry.space_group_name_H-M   'P 1'
#
loop_
_entity.id
_entity.type
_entity.pdbx_description
1 polymer ?
#
loop_
_entity_poly.entity_id
_entity_poly.type
_entity_poly.pdbx_seq_one_letter_code
_entity_poly.pdbx_strand_id
1 'polypeptide(L)'
;MAVWQLAAAQAGQMEAGLHGPLQRHDVTAAVVLLLIAAVCDLFDGRVARKLGGSGMGAELDNLADVISFGFAPAFFVVVWGSSSGGGVLPIAAAAAVLLAVVVRLARFSCQAPGARYFTGLPSPLGAMTVITVVLLDPPGHLGTAAILLVAWLMVSRVEYPKPRGRMAYGVLATILAGVACLTAWAADAPGGAALLYSGCGLLLLLVLAIPFHVMLTRRGPRPDEAEVVAVPPAREH
;
A
#
# COMPACT_ATOMS: atom_id res chain seq x y z
N MET A 1 -17.15 1.02 -0.96
CA MET A 1 -17.63 -0.38 -0.87
C MET A 1 -16.78 -1.23 0.06
N ALA A 2 -15.45 -1.34 -0.11
CA ALA A 2 -14.60 -2.12 0.80
C ALA A 2 -14.75 -1.73 2.29
N VAL A 3 -14.68 -0.43 2.58
CA VAL A 3 -14.87 0.11 3.95
C VAL A 3 -16.25 -0.24 4.51
N TRP A 4 -17.30 -0.12 3.69
CA TRP A 4 -18.65 -0.48 4.09
C TRP A 4 -18.75 -1.98 4.43
N GLN A 5 -18.19 -2.85 3.59
CA GLN A 5 -18.16 -4.29 3.85
C GLN A 5 -17.48 -4.60 5.19
N LEU A 6 -16.36 -3.94 5.49
CA LEU A 6 -15.65 -4.11 6.75
C LEU A 6 -16.47 -3.63 7.95
N ALA A 7 -17.12 -2.47 7.82
CA ALA A 7 -17.97 -1.93 8.87
C ALA A 7 -19.20 -2.83 9.12
N ALA A 8 -19.84 -3.32 8.05
CA ALA A 8 -20.98 -4.23 8.13
C ALA A 8 -20.59 -5.57 8.76
N ALA A 9 -19.44 -6.14 8.37
CA ALA A 9 -18.92 -7.37 8.95
C ALA A 9 -18.61 -7.21 10.44
N GLN A 10 -17.97 -6.10 10.83
CA GLN A 10 -17.67 -5.80 12.22
C GLN A 10 -18.95 -5.62 13.04
N ALA A 11 -19.93 -4.88 12.53
CA ALA A 11 -21.22 -4.69 13.19
C ALA A 11 -21.96 -6.02 13.38
N GLY A 12 -22.01 -6.87 12.35
CA GLY A 12 -22.63 -8.20 12.44
C GLY A 12 -21.96 -9.12 13.45
N GLN A 13 -20.63 -9.09 13.57
CA GLN A 13 -19.92 -9.83 14.62
C GLN A 13 -20.25 -9.33 16.02
N MET A 14 -20.35 -8.00 16.21
CA MET A 14 -20.72 -7.39 17.48
C MET A 14 -22.15 -7.76 17.89
N GLU A 15 -23.10 -7.76 16.95
CA GLU A 15 -24.48 -8.22 17.18
C GLU A 15 -24.54 -9.70 17.56
N ALA A 16 -23.70 -10.53 16.94
CA ALA A 16 -23.59 -11.95 17.26
C ALA A 16 -22.84 -12.24 18.58
N GLY A 17 -22.33 -11.21 19.27
CA GLY A 17 -21.52 -11.36 20.49
C GLY A 17 -20.17 -12.04 20.24
N LEU A 18 -19.71 -12.09 18.99
CA LEU A 18 -18.43 -12.68 18.61
C LEU A 18 -17.33 -11.64 18.79
N HIS A 19 -16.40 -11.90 19.71
CA HIS A 19 -15.20 -11.11 19.90
C HIS A 19 -14.02 -11.85 19.30
N GLY A 20 -13.42 -11.31 18.24
CA GLY A 20 -12.31 -11.95 17.55
C GLY A 20 -12.03 -11.34 16.17
N PRO A 21 -11.12 -11.94 15.40
CA PRO A 21 -10.86 -11.51 14.03
C PRO A 21 -12.10 -11.66 13.13
N LEU A 22 -12.18 -10.81 12.10
CA LEU A 22 -13.23 -10.87 11.08
C LEU A 22 -13.28 -12.25 10.40
N GLN A 23 -14.47 -12.66 9.98
CA GLN A 23 -14.63 -13.91 9.24
C GLN A 23 -13.85 -13.88 7.92
N ARG A 24 -13.27 -15.02 7.54
CA ARG A 24 -12.41 -15.13 6.33
C ARG A 24 -13.11 -14.65 5.07
N HIS A 25 -14.39 -14.95 4.93
CA HIS A 25 -15.18 -14.55 3.77
C HIS A 25 -15.32 -13.03 3.66
N ASP A 26 -15.59 -12.34 4.78
CA ASP A 26 -15.71 -10.88 4.81
C ASP A 26 -14.39 -10.17 4.54
N VAL A 27 -13.31 -10.69 5.13
CA VAL A 27 -11.95 -10.22 4.86
C VAL A 27 -11.62 -10.36 3.37
N THR A 28 -11.93 -11.51 2.78
CA THR A 28 -11.70 -11.76 1.36
C THR A 28 -12.48 -10.80 0.48
N ALA A 29 -13.77 -10.61 0.76
CA ALA A 29 -14.60 -9.67 0.01
C ALA A 29 -14.04 -8.24 0.07
N ALA A 30 -13.63 -7.77 1.25
CA ALA A 30 -13.03 -6.46 1.41
C ALA A 30 -11.72 -6.30 0.62
N VAL A 31 -10.83 -7.28 0.67
CA VAL A 31 -9.54 -7.23 -0.05
C VAL A 31 -9.75 -7.31 -1.57
N VAL A 32 -10.68 -8.13 -2.05
CA VAL A 32 -11.05 -8.17 -3.48
C VAL A 32 -11.57 -6.81 -3.95
N LEU A 33 -12.42 -6.16 -3.15
CA LEU A 33 -12.92 -4.81 -3.47
C LEU A 33 -11.78 -3.77 -3.51
N LEU A 34 -10.78 -3.88 -2.63
CA LEU A 34 -9.61 -3.01 -2.65
C LEU A 34 -8.69 -3.25 -3.86
N LEU A 35 -8.57 -4.50 -4.29
CA LEU A 35 -7.83 -4.85 -5.49
C LEU A 35 -8.53 -4.32 -6.74
N ILE A 36 -9.87 -4.42 -6.80
CA ILE A 36 -10.67 -3.79 -7.86
C ILE A 36 -10.43 -2.27 -7.85
N ALA A 37 -10.45 -1.62 -6.68
CA ALA A 37 -10.14 -0.19 -6.58
C ALA A 37 -8.74 0.15 -7.10
N ALA A 38 -7.72 -0.66 -6.80
CA ALA A 38 -6.35 -0.47 -7.32
C ALA A 38 -6.24 -0.65 -8.84
N VAL A 39 -7.05 -1.54 -9.41
CA VAL A 39 -7.14 -1.69 -10.87
C VAL A 39 -7.84 -0.46 -11.48
N CYS A 40 -8.94 0.01 -10.87
CA CYS A 40 -9.66 1.21 -11.31
C CYS A 40 -8.77 2.46 -11.30
N ASP A 41 -8.05 2.75 -10.22
CA ASP A 41 -7.07 3.85 -10.12
C ASP A 41 -6.06 3.83 -11.29
N LEU A 42 -5.52 2.64 -11.59
CA LEU A 42 -4.58 2.47 -12.70
C LEU A 42 -5.21 2.72 -14.09
N PHE A 43 -6.51 2.48 -14.24
CA PHE A 43 -7.26 2.77 -15.46
C PHE A 43 -7.65 4.25 -15.53
N ASP A 44 -8.16 4.84 -14.46
CA ASP A 44 -8.60 6.24 -14.40
C ASP A 44 -7.44 7.19 -14.69
N GLY A 45 -6.26 6.91 -14.14
CA GLY A 45 -5.04 7.65 -14.49
C GLY A 45 -4.62 7.52 -15.97
N ARG A 46 -4.93 6.41 -16.65
CA ARG A 46 -4.69 6.25 -18.11
C ARG A 46 -5.74 6.95 -18.96
N VAL A 47 -6.99 6.89 -18.53
CA VAL A 47 -8.14 7.48 -19.24
C VAL A 47 -8.05 9.01 -19.16
N ALA A 48 -7.77 9.58 -17.99
CA ALA A 48 -7.61 11.02 -17.80
C ALA A 48 -6.48 11.62 -18.67
N ARG A 49 -5.39 10.87 -18.88
CA ARG A 49 -4.28 11.27 -19.78
C ARG A 49 -4.66 11.26 -21.26
N LYS A 50 -5.62 10.44 -21.67
CA LYS A 50 -6.05 10.32 -23.07
C LYS A 50 -7.21 11.25 -23.43
N LEU A 51 -8.09 11.55 -22.46
CA LEU A 51 -9.34 12.26 -22.71
C LEU A 51 -9.36 13.71 -22.18
N GLY A 52 -8.33 14.14 -21.45
CA GLY A 52 -8.27 15.48 -20.86
C GLY A 52 -9.11 15.57 -19.57
N GLY A 53 -8.52 15.16 -18.45
CA GLY A 53 -9.18 15.21 -17.14
C GLY A 53 -9.40 16.63 -16.60
N SER A 54 -10.45 16.81 -15.79
CA SER A 54 -10.73 18.06 -15.08
C SER A 54 -9.99 18.11 -13.73
N GLY A 55 -9.68 19.32 -13.25
CA GLY A 55 -9.05 19.50 -11.93
C GLY A 55 -9.88 18.96 -10.76
N MET A 56 -11.22 19.07 -10.86
CA MET A 56 -12.15 18.49 -9.88
C MET A 56 -12.08 16.95 -9.88
N GLY A 57 -11.97 16.32 -11.05
CA GLY A 57 -11.84 14.86 -11.16
C GLY A 57 -10.57 14.32 -10.51
N ALA A 58 -9.46 15.05 -10.66
CA ALA A 58 -8.19 14.69 -10.02
C ALA A 58 -8.26 14.74 -8.48
N GLU A 59 -9.02 15.67 -7.91
CA GLU A 59 -9.17 15.75 -6.45
C GLU A 59 -10.14 14.70 -5.90
N LEU A 60 -11.19 14.35 -6.65
CA LEU A 60 -12.07 13.23 -6.31
C LEU A 60 -11.33 11.89 -6.32
N ASP A 61 -10.41 11.70 -7.26
CA ASP A 61 -9.51 10.54 -7.34
C ASP A 61 -8.62 10.42 -6.09
N ASN A 62 -7.95 11.53 -5.71
CA ASN A 62 -7.17 11.59 -4.47
C ASN A 62 -7.99 11.24 -3.22
N LEU A 63 -9.23 11.73 -3.11
CA LEU A 63 -10.11 11.42 -1.98
C LEU A 63 -10.50 9.94 -1.96
N ALA A 64 -10.84 9.38 -3.13
CA ALA A 64 -11.15 7.97 -3.27
C ALA A 64 -9.96 7.07 -2.89
N ASP A 65 -8.75 7.49 -3.24
CA ASP A 65 -7.49 6.83 -2.88
C ASP A 65 -7.22 6.86 -1.38
N VAL A 66 -7.48 7.98 -0.70
CA VAL A 66 -7.36 8.06 0.77
C VAL A 66 -8.31 7.09 1.46
N ILE A 67 -9.56 6.99 0.98
CA ILE A 67 -10.56 6.09 1.57
C ILE A 67 -10.18 4.62 1.30
N SER A 68 -9.79 4.31 0.06
CA SER A 68 -9.50 2.94 -0.35
C SER A 68 -8.18 2.43 0.23
N PHE A 69 -7.09 3.18 0.08
CA PHE A 69 -5.75 2.74 0.45
C PHE A 69 -5.27 3.25 1.82
N GLY A 70 -5.93 4.26 2.39
CA GLY A 70 -5.62 4.76 3.74
C GLY A 70 -6.60 4.21 4.77
N PHE A 71 -7.89 4.50 4.60
CA PHE A 71 -8.89 4.20 5.61
C PHE A 71 -9.18 2.70 5.73
N ALA A 72 -9.32 1.97 4.61
CA ALA A 72 -9.63 0.54 4.68
C ALA A 72 -8.52 -0.29 5.37
N PRO A 73 -7.21 -0.13 5.05
CA PRO A 73 -6.15 -0.82 5.79
C PRO A 73 -6.06 -0.37 7.25
N ALA A 74 -6.26 0.91 7.55
CA ALA A 74 -6.29 1.39 8.93
C ALA A 74 -7.41 0.73 9.75
N PHE A 75 -8.59 0.55 9.14
CA PHE A 75 -9.70 -0.17 9.76
C PHE A 75 -9.34 -1.62 10.08
N PHE A 76 -8.71 -2.33 9.13
CA PHE A 76 -8.19 -3.69 9.35
C PHE A 76 -7.26 -3.76 10.58
N VAL A 77 -6.34 -2.80 10.71
CA VAL A 77 -5.39 -2.74 11.83
C VAL A 77 -6.09 -2.52 13.17
N VAL A 78 -7.12 -1.67 13.23
CA VAL A 78 -7.88 -1.43 14.47
C VAL A 78 -8.65 -2.68 14.91
N VAL A 79 -9.32 -3.35 13.97
CA VAL A 79 -10.09 -4.56 14.27
C VAL A 79 -9.15 -5.68 14.74
N TRP A 80 -8.06 -5.90 14.00
CA TRP A 80 -7.03 -6.87 14.39
C TRP A 80 -6.41 -6.55 15.75
N GLY A 81 -6.02 -5.30 15.96
CA GLY A 81 -5.38 -4.83 17.19
C GLY A 81 -6.23 -4.98 18.45
N SER A 82 -7.56 -4.94 18.29
CA SER A 82 -8.53 -5.15 19.37
C SER A 82 -8.56 -6.62 19.83
N SER A 83 -8.21 -7.57 18.95
CA SER A 83 -8.15 -9.00 19.25
C SER A 83 -6.75 -9.51 19.65
N SER A 84 -5.67 -8.85 19.19
CA SER A 84 -4.30 -9.31 19.36
C SER A 84 -3.60 -8.84 20.64
N GLY A 85 -4.32 -8.17 21.56
CA GLY A 85 -3.80 -7.73 22.87
C GLY A 85 -2.84 -6.55 22.83
N GLY A 86 -2.82 -5.77 21.74
CA GLY A 86 -1.89 -4.64 21.54
C GLY A 86 -2.24 -3.34 22.28
N GLY A 87 -3.41 -3.27 22.94
CA GLY A 87 -3.88 -2.06 23.63
C GLY A 87 -4.07 -0.88 22.67
N VAL A 88 -3.49 0.28 22.99
CA VAL A 88 -3.64 1.53 22.19
C VAL A 88 -2.68 1.59 21.00
N LEU A 89 -1.62 0.76 20.97
CA LEU A 89 -0.58 0.82 19.95
C LEU A 89 -1.08 0.54 18.51
N PRO A 90 -1.97 -0.45 18.26
CA PRO A 90 -2.55 -0.67 16.94
C PRO A 90 -3.36 0.52 16.43
N ILE A 91 -4.04 1.26 17.32
CA ILE A 91 -4.81 2.46 16.95
C ILE A 91 -3.85 3.54 16.46
N ALA A 92 -2.73 3.75 17.16
CA ALA A 92 -1.69 4.68 16.72
C ALA A 92 -1.07 4.25 15.38
N ALA A 93 -0.85 2.95 15.17
CA ALA A 93 -0.34 2.43 13.90
C ALA A 93 -1.34 2.60 12.75
N ALA A 94 -2.64 2.39 12.99
CA ALA A 94 -3.70 2.64 12.02
C ALA A 94 -3.74 4.12 11.61
N ALA A 95 -3.66 5.04 12.58
CA ALA A 95 -3.59 6.47 12.32
C ALA A 95 -2.32 6.85 11.53
N ALA A 96 -1.18 6.23 11.85
CA ALA A 96 0.06 6.44 11.12
C ALA A 96 -0.02 5.98 9.66
N VAL A 97 -0.66 4.84 9.38
CA VAL A 97 -0.91 4.35 8.01
C VAL A 97 -1.78 5.34 7.23
N LEU A 98 -2.90 5.78 7.80
CA LEU A 98 -3.78 6.74 7.15
C LEU A 98 -3.05 8.06 6.85
N LEU A 99 -2.32 8.59 7.82
CA LEU A 99 -1.55 9.82 7.65
C LEU A 99 -0.44 9.66 6.60
N ALA A 100 0.25 8.51 6.58
CA ALA A 100 1.26 8.21 5.59
C ALA A 100 0.70 8.24 4.16
N VAL A 101 -0.50 7.68 3.95
CA VAL A 101 -1.19 7.71 2.66
C VAL A 101 -1.56 9.14 2.26
N VAL A 102 -2.13 9.93 3.18
CA VAL A 102 -2.51 11.33 2.92
C VAL A 102 -1.28 12.17 2.53
N VAL A 103 -0.21 12.11 3.33
CA VAL A 103 1.04 12.85 3.06
C VAL A 103 1.63 12.45 1.71
N ARG A 104 1.56 11.16 1.37
CA ARG A 104 2.07 10.67 0.10
C ARG A 104 1.28 11.20 -1.09
N LEU A 105 -0.05 11.10 -1.04
CA LEU A 105 -0.94 11.60 -2.10
C LEU A 105 -0.75 13.11 -2.28
N ALA A 106 -0.71 13.87 -1.18
CA ALA A 106 -0.43 15.31 -1.24
C ALA A 106 0.93 15.62 -1.90
N ARG A 107 1.98 14.86 -1.60
CA ARG A 107 3.28 15.01 -2.26
C ARG A 107 3.24 14.65 -3.75
N PHE A 108 2.40 13.73 -4.16
CA PHE A 108 2.21 13.37 -5.56
C PHE A 108 1.46 14.47 -6.31
N SER A 109 0.40 15.03 -5.71
CA SER A 109 -0.36 16.15 -6.27
C SER A 109 0.49 17.42 -6.47
N CYS A 110 1.48 17.65 -5.59
CA CYS A 110 2.40 18.79 -5.70
C CYS A 110 3.61 18.57 -6.62
N GLN A 111 3.81 17.37 -7.19
CA GLN A 111 4.94 17.11 -8.09
C GLN A 111 4.65 17.60 -9.52
N ALA A 112 5.60 18.32 -10.11
CA ALA A 112 5.47 18.84 -11.47
C ALA A 112 5.35 17.68 -12.50
N PRO A 113 4.48 17.83 -13.53
CA PRO A 113 4.29 16.81 -14.56
C PRO A 113 5.60 16.60 -15.35
N GLY A 114 6.22 15.43 -15.20
CA GLY A 114 7.45 15.08 -15.93
C GLY A 114 8.54 14.37 -15.11
N ALA A 115 8.40 14.25 -13.78
CA ALA A 115 9.39 13.59 -12.94
C ALA A 115 9.67 12.12 -13.37
N ARG A 116 10.93 11.82 -13.68
CA ARG A 116 11.39 10.49 -14.17
C ARG A 116 11.36 9.39 -13.09
N TYR A 117 11.26 9.76 -11.81
CA TYR A 117 11.32 8.85 -10.66
C TYR A 117 10.08 9.01 -9.78
N PHE A 118 9.54 7.90 -9.25
CA PHE A 118 8.54 7.96 -8.16
C PHE A 118 9.27 8.05 -6.84
N THR A 119 8.82 8.91 -5.93
CA THR A 119 9.41 9.02 -4.58
C THR A 119 8.52 8.30 -3.57
N GLY A 120 9.02 7.20 -2.99
CA GLY A 120 8.33 6.32 -2.05
C GLY A 120 7.72 5.09 -2.73
N LEU A 121 7.32 4.10 -1.90
CA LEU A 121 6.46 2.97 -2.30
C LEU A 121 5.21 3.44 -3.11
N PRO A 122 4.41 2.59 -3.75
CA PRO A 122 3.06 3.02 -4.18
C PRO A 122 2.02 2.91 -3.06
N SER A 123 1.05 3.84 -2.98
CA SER A 123 -0.03 3.78 -1.96
C SER A 123 -0.78 2.44 -1.99
N PRO A 124 -1.17 1.90 -3.16
CA PRO A 124 -1.80 0.59 -3.24
C PRO A 124 -0.92 -0.54 -2.69
N LEU A 125 0.39 -0.52 -2.99
CA LEU A 125 1.32 -1.55 -2.48
C LEU A 125 1.51 -1.45 -0.96
N GLY A 126 1.59 -0.24 -0.40
CA GLY A 126 1.65 -0.04 1.05
C GLY A 126 0.39 -0.57 1.75
N ALA A 127 -0.79 -0.23 1.23
CA ALA A 127 -2.07 -0.72 1.71
C ALA A 127 -2.15 -2.25 1.73
N MET A 128 -1.76 -2.91 0.62
CA MET A 128 -1.74 -4.37 0.53
C MET A 128 -0.74 -5.01 1.49
N THR A 129 0.39 -4.35 1.75
CA THR A 129 1.38 -4.83 2.71
C THR A 129 0.85 -4.77 4.14
N VAL A 130 0.16 -3.69 4.51
CA VAL A 130 -0.50 -3.58 5.84
C VAL A 130 -1.53 -4.68 6.04
N ILE A 131 -2.39 -4.90 5.04
CA ILE A 131 -3.41 -5.97 5.07
C ILE A 131 -2.73 -7.35 5.19
N THR A 132 -1.63 -7.56 4.47
CA THR A 132 -0.83 -8.79 4.54
C THR A 132 -0.27 -9.04 5.94
N VAL A 133 0.25 -8.00 6.61
CA VAL A 133 0.74 -8.11 7.98
C VAL A 133 -0.40 -8.49 8.93
N VAL A 134 -1.59 -7.90 8.76
CA VAL A 134 -2.78 -8.25 9.55
C VAL A 134 -3.22 -9.70 9.31
N LEU A 135 -3.24 -10.17 8.05
CA LEU A 135 -3.60 -11.54 7.69
C LEU A 135 -2.63 -12.61 8.23
N LEU A 136 -1.37 -12.25 8.41
CA LEU A 136 -0.36 -13.13 9.02
C LEU A 136 -0.57 -13.34 10.52
N ASP A 137 -1.42 -12.51 11.14
CA ASP A 137 -1.71 -12.50 12.57
C ASP A 137 -0.47 -12.67 13.48
N PRO A 138 0.57 -11.83 13.32
CA PRO A 138 1.75 -11.90 14.17
C PRO A 138 1.43 -11.47 15.60
N PRO A 139 2.32 -11.72 16.58
CA PRO A 139 2.19 -11.19 17.92
C PRO A 139 1.96 -9.67 17.91
N GLY A 140 1.01 -9.16 18.71
CA GLY A 140 0.50 -7.78 18.58
C GLY A 140 1.58 -6.70 18.51
N HIS A 141 2.67 -6.82 19.27
CA HIS A 141 3.79 -5.88 19.24
C HIS A 141 4.60 -5.97 17.94
N LEU A 142 4.88 -7.18 17.44
CA LEU A 142 5.58 -7.40 16.17
C LEU A 142 4.76 -6.92 14.98
N GLY A 143 3.45 -7.24 14.96
CA GLY A 143 2.56 -6.76 13.90
C GLY A 143 2.45 -5.24 13.88
N THR A 144 2.28 -4.62 15.05
CA THR A 144 2.22 -3.16 15.15
C THR A 144 3.54 -2.52 14.69
N ALA A 145 4.69 -3.08 15.09
CA ALA A 145 6.00 -2.59 14.64
C ALA A 145 6.18 -2.72 13.12
N ALA A 146 5.75 -3.85 12.52
CA ALA A 146 5.77 -4.05 11.08
C ALA A 146 4.86 -3.05 10.35
N ILE A 147 3.65 -2.79 10.86
CA ILE A 147 2.72 -1.81 10.27
C ILE A 147 3.30 -0.39 10.34
N LEU A 148 3.89 -0.01 11.48
CA LEU A 148 4.57 1.28 11.63
C LEU A 148 5.77 1.40 10.69
N LEU A 149 6.54 0.33 10.50
CA LEU A 149 7.63 0.27 9.53
C LEU A 149 7.10 0.48 8.10
N VAL A 150 5.98 -0.14 7.74
CA VAL A 150 5.34 0.07 6.43
C VAL A 150 4.87 1.52 6.28
N ALA A 151 4.22 2.09 7.29
CA ALA A 151 3.81 3.50 7.27
C ALA A 151 5.02 4.44 7.09
N TRP A 152 6.12 4.16 7.80
CA TRP A 152 7.38 4.90 7.65
C TRP A 152 7.97 4.74 6.24
N LEU A 153 7.99 3.52 5.68
CA LEU A 153 8.42 3.24 4.30
C LEU A 153 7.56 3.97 3.26
N MET A 154 6.27 4.21 3.54
CA MET A 154 5.39 4.96 2.65
C MET A 154 5.73 6.46 2.60
N VAL A 155 6.15 7.05 3.73
CA VAL A 155 6.58 8.46 3.81
C VAL A 155 8.04 8.65 3.36
N SER A 156 8.85 7.60 3.50
CA SER A 156 10.28 7.60 3.17
C SER A 156 10.55 7.98 1.71
N ARG A 157 11.65 8.71 1.50
CA ARG A 157 12.07 9.22 0.18
C ARG A 157 12.85 8.19 -0.66
N VAL A 158 12.50 6.91 -0.57
CA VAL A 158 13.13 5.87 -1.40
C VAL A 158 12.61 6.01 -2.82
N GLU A 159 13.46 6.28 -3.81
CA GLU A 159 13.03 6.39 -5.20
C GLU A 159 12.75 5.02 -5.81
N TYR A 160 11.54 4.81 -6.34
CA TYR A 160 11.15 3.58 -7.01
C TYR A 160 11.25 3.76 -8.55
N PRO A 161 11.99 2.88 -9.25
CA PRO A 161 12.04 2.91 -10.70
C PRO A 161 10.66 2.56 -11.28
N LYS A 162 10.16 3.41 -12.20
CA LYS A 162 8.88 3.18 -12.90
C LYS A 162 8.93 1.83 -13.63
N PRO A 163 8.02 0.87 -13.34
CA PRO A 163 7.96 -0.38 -14.09
C PRO A 163 7.55 -0.07 -15.54
N ARG A 164 8.51 -0.15 -16.47
CA ARG A 164 8.28 -0.06 -17.91
C ARG A 164 8.48 -1.44 -18.55
N GLY A 165 7.58 -1.83 -19.45
CA GLY A 165 7.68 -3.06 -20.23
C GLY A 165 7.36 -4.34 -19.44
N ARG A 166 8.22 -5.37 -19.56
CA ARG A 166 8.03 -6.73 -19.00
C ARG A 166 7.79 -6.76 -17.47
N MET A 167 8.33 -5.79 -16.74
CA MET A 167 8.15 -5.65 -15.29
C MET A 167 6.69 -5.35 -14.90
N ALA A 168 5.92 -4.64 -15.74
CA ALA A 168 4.52 -4.34 -15.47
C ALA A 168 3.64 -5.61 -15.51
N TYR A 169 3.94 -6.55 -16.42
CA TYR A 169 3.29 -7.86 -16.44
C TYR A 169 3.67 -8.70 -15.22
N GLY A 170 4.92 -8.59 -14.73
CA GLY A 170 5.35 -9.23 -13.49
C GLY A 170 4.56 -8.74 -12.28
N VAL A 171 4.37 -7.42 -12.13
CA VAL A 171 3.57 -6.81 -11.06
C VAL A 171 2.09 -7.21 -11.16
N LEU A 172 1.54 -7.22 -12.38
CA LEU A 172 0.15 -7.66 -12.58
C LEU A 172 -0.01 -9.16 -12.25
N ALA A 173 0.96 -9.99 -12.63
CA ALA A 173 0.97 -11.41 -12.33
C ALA A 173 1.06 -11.69 -10.82
N THR A 174 1.89 -10.95 -10.07
CA THR A 174 1.93 -11.09 -8.61
C THR A 174 0.64 -10.62 -7.93
N ILE A 175 -0.01 -9.56 -8.44
CA ILE A 175 -1.32 -9.14 -7.95
C ILE A 175 -2.36 -10.25 -8.19
N LEU A 176 -2.44 -10.78 -9.42
CA LEU A 176 -3.36 -11.87 -9.78
C LEU A 176 -3.10 -13.15 -8.97
N ALA A 177 -1.84 -13.51 -8.78
CA ALA A 177 -1.45 -14.66 -7.95
C ALA A 177 -1.84 -14.46 -6.48
N GLY A 178 -1.67 -13.25 -5.95
CA GLY A 178 -2.13 -12.88 -4.60
C GLY A 178 -3.64 -13.01 -4.46
N VAL A 179 -4.41 -12.56 -5.46
CA VAL A 179 -5.88 -12.73 -5.49
C VAL A 179 -6.25 -14.22 -5.46
N ALA A 180 -5.61 -15.04 -6.29
CA ALA A 180 -5.87 -16.47 -6.36
C ALA A 180 -5.54 -17.20 -5.04
N CYS A 181 -4.46 -16.79 -4.37
CA CYS A 181 -4.11 -17.34 -3.04
C CYS A 181 -5.15 -16.95 -1.99
N LEU A 182 -5.62 -15.70 -2.02
CA LEU A 182 -6.62 -15.20 -1.10
C LEU A 182 -7.98 -15.88 -1.30
N THR A 183 -8.42 -16.07 -2.55
CA THR A 183 -9.69 -16.76 -2.84
C THR A 183 -9.60 -18.25 -2.47
N ALA A 184 -8.45 -18.89 -2.66
CA ALA A 184 -8.22 -20.26 -2.21
C ALA A 184 -8.30 -20.39 -0.67
N TRP A 185 -7.76 -19.42 0.07
CA TRP A 185 -7.89 -19.36 1.53
C TRP A 185 -9.33 -19.11 1.98
N ALA A 186 -10.06 -18.25 1.27
CA ALA A 186 -11.46 -17.95 1.54
C ALA A 186 -12.39 -19.16 1.34
N ALA A 187 -12.10 -19.98 0.32
CA ALA A 187 -12.87 -21.16 -0.04
C ALA A 187 -12.56 -22.39 0.82
N ASP A 188 -11.75 -22.24 1.88
CA ASP A 188 -11.27 -23.32 2.75
C ASP A 188 -10.63 -24.49 1.96
N ALA A 189 -9.96 -24.16 0.84
CA ALA A 189 -9.31 -25.15 0.02
C ALA A 189 -8.17 -25.85 0.80
N PRO A 190 -7.94 -27.16 0.59
CA PRO A 190 -6.84 -27.87 1.25
C PRO A 190 -5.51 -27.22 0.88
N GLY A 191 -4.79 -26.70 1.90
CA GLY A 191 -3.53 -25.96 1.72
C GLY A 191 -3.68 -24.45 1.46
N GLY A 192 -4.90 -23.89 1.46
CA GLY A 192 -5.16 -22.47 1.21
C GLY A 192 -4.43 -21.52 2.17
N ALA A 193 -4.30 -21.90 3.45
CA ALA A 193 -3.51 -21.14 4.43
C ALA A 193 -2.01 -21.12 4.10
N ALA A 194 -1.44 -22.25 3.68
CA ALA A 194 -0.04 -22.33 3.27
C ALA A 194 0.22 -21.49 2.01
N LEU A 195 -0.72 -21.52 1.05
CA LEU A 195 -0.67 -20.68 -0.14
C LEU A 195 -0.70 -19.20 0.22
N LEU A 196 -1.64 -18.79 1.09
CA LEU A 196 -1.75 -17.41 1.56
C LEU A 196 -0.46 -16.97 2.26
N TYR A 197 0.05 -17.74 3.21
CA TYR A 197 1.28 -17.39 3.93
C TYR A 197 2.49 -17.31 3.01
N SER A 198 2.61 -18.20 2.01
CA SER A 198 3.68 -18.12 1.00
C SER A 198 3.55 -16.86 0.12
N GLY A 199 2.32 -16.47 -0.26
CA GLY A 199 2.05 -15.25 -1.01
C GLY A 199 2.32 -13.98 -0.21
N CYS A 200 1.89 -13.95 1.05
CA CYS A 200 2.18 -12.88 2.01
C CYS A 200 3.68 -12.72 2.23
N GLY A 201 4.40 -13.82 2.42
CA GLY A 201 5.85 -13.84 2.56
C GLY A 201 6.57 -13.30 1.33
N LEU A 202 6.13 -13.71 0.13
CA LEU A 202 6.68 -13.21 -1.14
C LEU A 202 6.44 -11.70 -1.32
N LEU A 203 5.25 -11.20 -0.98
CA LEU A 203 4.93 -9.78 -1.04
C LEU A 203 5.82 -8.97 -0.09
N LEU A 204 5.98 -9.42 1.16
CA LEU A 204 6.86 -8.77 2.13
C LEU A 204 8.32 -8.79 1.65
N LEU A 205 8.80 -9.92 1.12
CA LEU A 205 10.13 -10.04 0.54
C LEU A 205 10.33 -9.07 -0.62
N LEU A 206 9.36 -8.95 -1.52
CA LEU A 206 9.41 -8.02 -2.64
C LEU A 206 9.45 -6.57 -2.14
N VAL A 207 8.56 -6.19 -1.23
CA VAL A 207 8.48 -4.82 -0.67
C VAL A 207 9.73 -4.44 0.12
N LEU A 208 10.36 -5.39 0.82
CA LEU A 208 11.63 -5.17 1.55
C LEU A 208 12.86 -5.24 0.64
N ALA A 209 12.84 -6.07 -0.41
CA ALA A 209 13.97 -6.22 -1.33
C ALA A 209 14.10 -5.01 -2.27
N ILE A 210 13.01 -4.36 -2.65
CA ILE A 210 13.06 -3.17 -3.52
C ILE A 210 13.91 -2.02 -2.93
N PRO A 211 13.67 -1.52 -1.71
CA PRO A 211 14.50 -0.45 -1.14
C PRO A 211 15.97 -0.88 -0.98
N PHE A 212 16.22 -2.13 -0.62
CA PHE A 212 17.58 -2.66 -0.48
C PHE A 212 18.30 -2.77 -1.83
N HIS A 213 17.62 -3.23 -2.87
CA HIS A 213 18.16 -3.30 -4.22
C HIS A 213 18.44 -1.92 -4.80
N VAL A 214 17.57 -0.93 -4.54
CA VAL A 214 17.79 0.47 -4.93
C VAL A 214 18.98 1.08 -4.18
N MET A 215 19.12 0.80 -2.88
CA MET A 215 20.28 1.25 -2.09
C MET A 215 21.59 0.64 -2.59
N LEU A 216 21.59 -0.63 -2.99
CA LEU A 216 22.79 -1.32 -3.48
C LEU A 216 23.18 -0.95 -4.92
N THR A 217 22.20 -0.61 -5.77
CA THR A 217 22.45 -0.22 -7.17
C THR A 217 22.81 1.26 -7.32
N ARG A 218 22.57 2.09 -6.29
CA ARG A 218 23.07 3.48 -6.23
C ARG A 218 24.56 3.53 -5.87
N ARG A 219 25.40 3.31 -6.89
CA ARG A 219 26.74 3.91 -6.98
C ARG A 219 26.72 4.98 -8.08
N GLY A 220 26.27 6.18 -7.76
CA GLY A 220 26.31 7.32 -8.68
C GLY A 220 25.90 8.63 -7.99
N PRO A 221 26.63 9.75 -8.20
CA PRO A 221 26.36 11.03 -7.54
C PRO A 221 24.98 11.58 -7.91
N ARG A 222 24.41 12.40 -7.01
CA ARG A 222 23.13 13.10 -7.23
C ARG A 222 23.26 14.02 -8.47
N PRO A 223 22.28 14.03 -9.40
CA PRO A 223 22.27 14.99 -10.51
C PRO A 223 22.33 16.44 -10.00
N ASP A 224 21.66 16.72 -8.88
CA ASP A 224 21.64 18.05 -8.24
C ASP A 224 23.01 18.47 -7.66
N GLU A 225 23.90 17.52 -7.35
CA GLU A 225 25.27 17.84 -6.91
C GLU A 225 26.23 18.00 -8.09
N ALA A 226 25.93 17.38 -9.24
CA ALA A 226 26.76 17.51 -10.45
C ALA A 226 26.61 18.89 -11.11
N GLU A 227 25.45 19.54 -10.98
CA GLU A 227 25.20 20.87 -11.55
C GLU A 227 25.82 22.00 -10.71
N VAL A 228 25.86 21.84 -9.37
CA VAL A 228 26.49 22.81 -8.45
C VAL A 228 28.02 22.81 -8.56
N VAL A 229 28.63 21.66 -8.89
CA VAL A 229 30.09 21.54 -9.05
C VAL A 229 30.57 22.07 -10.42
N ALA A 230 29.68 22.19 -11.40
CA ALA A 230 30.02 22.56 -12.77
C ALA A 230 30.03 24.09 -13.04
N VAL A 231 29.75 24.94 -12.05
CA VAL A 231 29.83 26.40 -12.21
C VAL A 231 31.29 26.85 -11.95
N PRO A 232 32.10 27.15 -12.98
CA PRO A 232 33.43 27.72 -12.75
C PRO A 232 33.30 29.10 -12.09
N PRO A 233 34.19 29.46 -11.15
CA PRO A 233 34.17 30.79 -10.55
C PRO A 233 34.34 31.84 -11.65
N ALA A 234 33.41 32.81 -11.68
CA ALA A 234 33.47 33.94 -12.59
C ALA A 234 34.84 34.63 -12.46
N ARG A 235 35.57 34.73 -13.57
CA ARG A 235 36.82 35.51 -13.62
C ARG A 235 36.43 36.98 -13.57
N GLU A 236 36.71 37.62 -12.45
CA GLU A 236 36.71 39.08 -12.33
C GLU A 236 37.97 39.62 -13.02
N HIS A 237 37.79 40.34 -14.13
CA HIS A 237 38.78 41.27 -14.71
C HIS A 237 38.04 42.44 -15.35
#